data_AF-A0A0F8W4M4-F1
#
_entry.id   AF-A0A0F8W4M4-F1
#
_cell.length_a   1.000
_cell.length_b   1.000
_cell.length_c   1.000
_cell.angle_alpha   90.00
_cell.angle_beta   90.00
_cell.angle_gamma   90.00
#
_symmetry.space_group_name_H-M   'P 1'
#
loop_
_entity.id
_entity.type
_entity.pdbx_description
1 polymer ?
#
loop_
_entity_poly.entity_id
_entity_poly.type
_entity_poly.pdbx_seq_one_letter_code
_entity_poly.pdbx_strand_id
1 'polypeptide(L)'
;MPLSSYTPADILLTERRRLEKPLLLLIWLGTASFSLAEGNLFYLISCTLGVAVNWMAVHQNKELYVRRLFVNIGVTASLIIILVEHYTSDQMLVITIGHFMVLIQLLKLFERKRSRDYVQLLTLNMLLMVSTALITPAMWFAPVLVLYLMLACYVAMVFTLKRGLDTAAKVTLRSETGPLSPRQVAWNVVRDWPGKAIRRMVPRILVPSLLIATLAFLIVPRAENYMMATSGRYFSSAGLAPSIRLGEPRELYLSDRMIMRVQVNRDARRRE
;
A
#
# COMPACT_ATOMS: atom_id res chain seq x y z
N MET A 1 -4.92 29.53 -2.11
CA MET A 1 -5.40 28.34 -2.85
C MET A 1 -6.56 28.77 -3.74
N PRO A 2 -6.48 28.67 -5.06
CA PRO A 2 -7.63 28.96 -5.91
C PRO A 2 -8.66 27.83 -5.77
N LEU A 3 -9.82 28.14 -5.20
CA LEU A 3 -10.99 27.26 -5.19
C LEU A 3 -11.71 27.42 -6.54
N SER A 4 -11.55 26.48 -7.46
CA SER A 4 -12.40 26.44 -8.66
C SER A 4 -13.65 25.63 -8.35
N SER A 5 -14.81 26.28 -8.36
CA SER A 5 -16.10 25.58 -8.39
C SER A 5 -16.24 24.83 -9.71
N TYR A 6 -16.59 23.55 -9.63
CA TYR A 6 -16.81 22.75 -10.82
C TYR A 6 -17.95 23.28 -11.66
N THR A 7 -17.78 23.22 -12.97
CA THR A 7 -18.88 23.37 -13.92
C THR A 7 -19.88 22.22 -13.73
N PRO A 8 -21.21 22.45 -13.76
CA PRO A 8 -22.23 21.39 -13.61
C PRO A 8 -22.06 20.24 -14.61
N ALA A 9 -21.51 20.53 -15.79
CA ALA A 9 -21.15 19.57 -16.81
C ALA A 9 -20.05 18.60 -16.34
N ASP A 10 -19.00 19.06 -15.65
CA ASP A 10 -17.91 18.20 -15.14
C ASP A 10 -18.37 17.32 -13.96
N ILE A 11 -19.27 17.83 -13.11
CA ILE A 11 -19.86 17.05 -12.01
C ILE A 11 -20.71 15.90 -12.55
N LEU A 12 -21.51 16.17 -13.60
CA LEU A 12 -22.45 15.21 -14.17
C LEU A 12 -21.82 14.26 -15.21
N LEU A 13 -20.86 14.73 -16.02
CA LEU A 13 -20.19 13.91 -17.04
C LEU A 13 -19.24 12.87 -16.46
N THR A 14 -18.61 13.16 -15.32
CA THR A 14 -17.44 12.37 -14.89
C THR A 14 -17.73 11.32 -13.80
N GLU A 15 -18.95 11.27 -13.25
CA GLU A 15 -19.37 10.46 -12.07
C GLU A 15 -18.23 10.36 -11.00
N ARG A 16 -17.46 11.44 -10.86
CA ARG A 16 -16.13 11.43 -10.22
C ARG A 16 -16.23 11.02 -8.75
N ARG A 17 -17.34 11.41 -8.10
CA ARG A 17 -17.70 11.04 -6.72
C ARG A 17 -17.72 9.53 -6.48
N ARG A 18 -18.14 8.71 -7.45
CA ARG A 18 -18.21 7.25 -7.27
C ARG A 18 -16.84 6.58 -7.35
N LEU A 19 -15.90 7.15 -8.09
CA LEU A 19 -14.53 6.64 -8.19
C LEU A 19 -13.63 7.22 -7.08
N GLU A 20 -13.80 8.49 -6.72
CA GLU A 20 -12.91 9.16 -5.76
C GLU A 20 -13.07 8.62 -4.35
N LYS A 21 -14.29 8.37 -3.88
CA LYS A 21 -14.52 7.80 -2.54
C LYS A 21 -13.83 6.43 -2.33
N PRO A 22 -14.08 5.40 -3.16
CA PRO A 22 -13.44 4.11 -2.97
C PRO A 22 -11.93 4.17 -3.24
N LEU A 23 -11.47 5.05 -4.14
CA LEU A 23 -10.04 5.28 -4.33
C LEU A 23 -9.39 5.88 -3.08
N LEU A 24 -10.02 6.88 -2.44
CA LEU A 24 -9.51 7.47 -1.20
C LEU A 24 -9.44 6.43 -0.07
N LEU A 25 -10.46 5.58 0.05
CA LEU A 25 -10.44 4.46 0.99
C LEU A 25 -9.32 3.47 0.68
N LEU A 26 -9.07 3.17 -0.60
CA LEU A 26 -7.99 2.28 -1.02
C LEU A 26 -6.62 2.86 -0.63
N ILE A 27 -6.42 4.14 -0.95
CA ILE A 27 -5.20 4.88 -0.63
C ILE A 27 -4.96 4.86 0.88
N TRP A 28 -5.99 5.18 1.66
CA TRP A 28 -5.94 5.18 3.11
C TRP A 28 -5.61 3.80 3.66
N LEU A 29 -6.28 2.75 3.17
CA LEU A 29 -6.05 1.39 3.63
C LEU A 29 -4.60 0.94 3.36
N GLY A 30 -4.08 1.19 2.16
CA GLY A 30 -2.68 0.84 1.83
C GLY A 30 -1.66 1.61 2.66
N THR A 31 -1.85 2.93 2.83
CA THR A 31 -0.94 3.79 3.61
C THR A 31 -1.02 3.52 5.11
N ALA A 32 -2.21 3.25 5.64
CA ALA A 32 -2.40 2.87 7.04
C ALA A 32 -1.78 1.51 7.34
N SER A 33 -1.95 0.53 6.44
CA SER A 33 -1.33 -0.79 6.59
C SER A 33 0.20 -0.69 6.63
N PHE A 34 0.79 0.07 5.71
CA PHE A 34 2.23 0.32 5.68
C PHE A 34 2.72 1.00 6.96
N SER A 35 2.06 2.07 7.39
CA SER A 35 2.47 2.83 8.57
C SER A 35 2.34 2.02 9.87
N LEU A 36 1.31 1.15 9.97
CA LEU A 36 1.14 0.22 11.08
C LEU A 36 2.21 -0.88 11.09
N ALA A 37 2.64 -1.33 9.93
CA ALA A 37 3.70 -2.34 9.80
C ALA A 37 5.07 -1.79 10.20
N GLU A 38 5.37 -0.54 9.84
CA GLU A 38 6.60 0.15 10.22
C GLU A 38 6.58 0.60 11.70
N GLY A 39 5.39 0.94 12.23
CA GLY A 39 5.23 1.51 13.57
C GLY A 39 5.39 3.04 13.62
N ASN A 40 5.42 3.70 12.46
CA ASN A 40 5.66 5.13 12.36
C ASN A 40 4.34 5.94 12.28
N LEU A 41 4.02 6.59 13.40
CA LEU A 41 2.79 7.38 13.53
C LEU A 41 2.78 8.64 12.66
N PHE A 42 3.95 9.18 12.31
CA PHE A 42 4.03 10.42 11.55
C PHE A 42 3.40 10.27 10.16
N TYR A 43 3.74 9.18 9.45
CA TYR A 43 3.17 8.88 8.13
C TYR A 43 1.68 8.56 8.22
N LEU A 44 1.26 7.83 9.25
CA LEU A 44 -0.15 7.51 9.48
C LEU A 44 -0.99 8.79 9.67
N ILE A 45 -0.55 9.70 10.55
CA ILE A 45 -1.25 10.96 10.84
C ILE A 45 -1.27 11.86 9.60
N SER A 46 -0.14 11.97 8.90
CA SER A 46 -0.05 12.80 7.70
C SER A 46 -0.99 12.31 6.59
N CYS A 47 -0.99 10.99 6.32
CA CYS A 47 -1.86 10.40 5.30
C CYS A 47 -3.34 10.42 5.69
N THR A 48 -3.67 10.12 6.94
CA THR A 48 -5.05 10.19 7.42
C THR A 48 -5.61 11.60 7.30
N LEU A 49 -4.85 12.63 7.70
CA LEU A 49 -5.23 14.03 7.51
C LEU A 49 -5.37 14.38 6.03
N GLY A 50 -4.41 13.99 5.20
CA GLY A 50 -4.45 14.25 3.75
C GLY A 50 -5.69 13.66 3.09
N VAL A 51 -6.02 12.40 3.42
CA VAL A 51 -7.23 11.73 2.94
C VAL A 51 -8.49 12.38 3.51
N ALA A 52 -8.52 12.73 4.79
CA ALA A 52 -9.67 13.38 5.42
C ALA A 52 -9.98 14.74 4.78
N VAL A 53 -8.96 15.56 4.50
CA VAL A 53 -9.12 16.83 3.78
C VAL A 53 -9.67 16.59 2.38
N ASN A 54 -9.14 15.62 1.64
CA ASN A 54 -9.65 15.29 0.30
C ASN A 54 -11.09 14.76 0.36
N TRP A 55 -11.41 13.93 1.35
CA TRP A 55 -12.74 13.39 1.59
C TRP A 55 -13.76 14.49 1.87
N MET A 56 -13.41 15.45 2.72
CA MET A 56 -14.25 16.60 3.04
C MET A 56 -14.45 17.51 1.81
N ALA A 57 -13.41 17.71 1.00
CA ALA A 57 -13.52 18.45 -0.26
C ALA A 57 -14.47 17.77 -1.26
N VAL A 58 -14.39 16.44 -1.40
CA VAL A 58 -15.31 15.64 -2.23
C VAL A 58 -16.76 15.74 -1.72
N HIS A 59 -16.96 15.79 -0.40
CA HIS A 59 -18.28 16.03 0.20
C HIS A 59 -18.82 17.43 -0.13
N GLN A 60 -17.97 18.45 -0.14
CA GLN A 60 -18.35 19.84 -0.44
C GLN A 60 -18.45 20.15 -1.94
N ASN A 61 -18.23 19.18 -2.84
CA ASN A 61 -18.11 19.42 -4.28
C ASN A 61 -17.06 20.48 -4.60
N LYS A 62 -15.95 20.51 -3.86
CA LYS A 62 -14.82 21.42 -4.08
C LYS A 62 -13.60 20.62 -4.49
N GLU A 63 -12.82 21.20 -5.38
CA GLU A 63 -11.62 20.59 -5.90
C GLU A 63 -10.42 21.32 -5.31
N LEU A 64 -9.77 20.70 -4.31
CA LEU A 64 -8.55 21.24 -3.73
C LEU A 64 -7.39 20.88 -4.65
N TYR A 65 -6.91 21.89 -5.36
CA TYR A 65 -5.78 21.74 -6.26
C TYR A 65 -4.61 22.61 -5.84
N VAL A 66 -3.46 21.96 -5.75
CA VAL A 66 -2.18 22.59 -5.61
C VAL A 66 -1.57 22.76 -6.99
N ARG A 67 -0.90 23.92 -7.20
CA ARG A 67 -0.22 24.23 -8.46
C ARG A 67 0.87 23.18 -8.72
N ARG A 68 1.04 22.74 -9.97
CA ARG A 68 2.06 21.73 -10.36
C ARG A 68 3.46 22.03 -9.86
N LEU A 69 3.83 23.32 -9.79
CA LEU A 69 5.14 23.75 -9.27
C LEU A 69 5.38 23.23 -7.84
N PHE A 70 4.40 23.37 -6.95
CA PHE A 70 4.51 22.91 -5.57
C PHE A 70 4.55 21.38 -5.47
N VAL A 71 3.83 20.67 -6.35
CA VAL A 71 3.89 19.20 -6.41
C VAL A 71 5.28 18.74 -6.84
N ASN A 72 5.86 19.35 -7.89
CA ASN A 72 7.20 19.03 -8.35
C ASN A 72 8.26 19.33 -7.28
N ILE A 73 8.18 20.50 -6.63
CA ILE A 73 9.05 20.86 -5.50
C ILE A 73 8.91 19.83 -4.39
N GLY A 74 7.68 19.43 -4.06
CA GLY A 74 7.42 18.38 -3.07
C GLY A 74 8.06 17.05 -3.43
N VAL A 75 7.96 16.61 -4.70
CA VAL A 75 8.57 15.35 -5.16
C VAL A 75 10.11 15.43 -5.06
N THR A 76 10.70 16.56 -5.46
CA THR A 76 12.14 16.78 -5.32
C THR A 76 12.57 16.79 -3.85
N ALA A 77 11.81 17.46 -2.98
CA ALA A 77 12.07 17.46 -1.54
C ALA A 77 11.96 16.05 -0.95
N SER A 78 10.94 15.27 -1.32
CA SER A 78 10.80 13.87 -0.90
C SER A 78 12.02 13.04 -1.31
N LEU A 79 12.51 13.21 -2.55
CA LEU A 79 13.71 12.51 -3.02
C LEU A 79 14.94 12.85 -2.17
N ILE A 80 15.13 14.13 -1.83
CA ILE A 80 16.23 14.58 -0.97
C ILE A 80 16.11 13.96 0.43
N ILE A 81 14.91 13.97 1.01
CA ILE A 81 14.65 13.37 2.34
C ILE A 81 15.06 11.89 2.35
N ILE A 82 14.73 11.14 1.30
CA ILE A 82 15.09 9.72 1.20
C ILE A 82 16.58 9.49 1.05
N LEU A 83 17.25 10.32 0.25
CA LEU A 83 18.70 10.21 0.14
C LEU A 83 19.33 10.42 1.52
N VAL A 84 18.91 11.45 2.24
CA VAL A 84 19.38 11.71 3.61
C VAL A 84 19.03 10.55 4.54
N GLU A 85 17.80 10.04 4.50
CA GLU A 85 17.35 8.94 5.35
C GLU A 85 18.14 7.65 5.08
N HIS A 86 18.41 7.33 3.81
CA HIS A 86 19.21 6.18 3.40
C HIS A 86 20.68 6.29 3.84
N TYR A 87 21.27 7.48 3.79
CA TYR A 87 22.64 7.69 4.26
C TYR A 87 22.76 7.74 5.78
N THR A 88 21.70 8.16 6.48
CA THR A 88 21.71 8.34 7.94
C THR A 88 21.25 7.09 8.68
N SER A 89 20.38 6.28 8.06
CA SER A 89 19.74 5.13 8.68
C SER A 89 20.09 3.84 7.95
N ASP A 90 20.63 2.85 8.66
CA ASP A 90 20.91 1.50 8.13
C ASP A 90 19.62 0.65 8.03
N GLN A 91 18.54 1.26 7.54
CA GLN A 91 17.24 0.61 7.36
C GLN A 91 17.20 -0.18 6.05
N MET A 92 16.36 -1.22 6.03
CA MET A 92 16.12 -1.97 4.79
C MET A 92 15.58 -1.05 3.70
N LEU A 93 16.18 -1.12 2.51
CA LEU A 93 15.84 -0.30 1.35
C LEU A 93 14.32 -0.32 1.02
N VAL A 94 13.64 -1.44 1.25
CA VAL A 94 12.19 -1.59 1.04
C VAL A 94 11.37 -0.61 1.90
N ILE A 95 11.79 -0.38 3.16
CA ILE A 95 11.12 0.54 4.09
C ILE A 95 11.29 1.98 3.62
N THR A 96 12.53 2.37 3.27
CA THR A 96 12.84 3.71 2.75
C THR A 96 12.07 4.02 1.46
N ILE A 97 11.98 3.05 0.54
CA ILE A 97 11.13 3.19 -0.67
C ILE A 97 9.64 3.31 -0.29
N GLY A 98 9.19 2.61 0.74
CA GLY A 98 7.83 2.75 1.26
C GLY A 98 7.52 4.17 1.73
N HIS A 99 8.43 4.81 2.48
CA HIS A 99 8.29 6.21 2.91
C HIS A 99 8.14 7.13 1.69
N PHE A 100 8.95 6.91 0.66
CA PHE A 100 8.85 7.65 -0.59
C PHE A 100 7.49 7.55 -1.24
N MET A 101 6.99 6.32 -1.35
CA MET A 101 5.71 6.03 -1.98
C MET A 101 4.58 6.74 -1.23
N VAL A 102 4.59 6.71 0.10
CA VAL A 102 3.63 7.44 0.96
C VAL A 102 3.70 8.95 0.69
N LEU A 103 4.90 9.54 0.68
CA LEU A 103 5.09 10.97 0.45
C LEU A 103 4.62 11.41 -0.94
N ILE A 104 5.02 10.69 -2.00
CA ILE A 104 4.55 10.97 -3.37
C ILE A 104 3.03 10.82 -3.45
N GLN A 105 2.48 9.80 -2.82
CA GLN A 105 1.04 9.55 -2.83
C GLN A 105 0.27 10.69 -2.16
N LEU A 106 0.79 11.21 -1.05
CA LEU A 106 0.24 12.39 -0.38
C LEU A 106 0.28 13.63 -1.27
N LEU A 107 1.41 13.90 -1.93
CA LEU A 107 1.55 15.03 -2.86
C LEU A 107 0.61 14.93 -4.05
N LYS A 108 0.52 13.75 -4.67
CA LYS A 108 -0.38 13.48 -5.79
C LYS A 108 -1.85 13.59 -5.43
N LEU A 109 -2.20 13.39 -4.16
CA LEU A 109 -3.57 13.54 -3.67
C LEU A 109 -4.12 14.95 -3.87
N PHE A 110 -3.23 15.95 -3.80
CA PHE A 110 -3.53 17.38 -3.93
C PHE A 110 -3.25 17.94 -5.33
N GLU A 111 -2.75 17.13 -6.27
CA GLU A 111 -2.55 17.55 -7.66
C GLU A 111 -3.86 17.52 -8.46
N ARG A 112 -3.91 18.30 -9.56
CA ARG A 112 -5.01 18.23 -10.54
C ARG A 112 -5.10 16.86 -11.21
N LYS A 113 -6.03 16.03 -10.73
CA LYS A 113 -6.24 14.64 -11.17
C LYS A 113 -6.68 14.55 -12.64
N ARG A 114 -5.77 14.15 -13.53
CA ARG A 114 -6.07 13.71 -14.90
C ARG A 114 -6.30 12.19 -14.92
N SER A 115 -6.89 11.67 -15.99
CA SER A 115 -7.13 10.23 -16.17
C SER A 115 -5.86 9.36 -15.99
N ARG A 116 -4.70 9.88 -16.38
CA ARG A 116 -3.39 9.22 -16.20
C ARG A 116 -2.95 9.18 -14.73
N ASP A 117 -3.28 10.20 -13.96
CA ASP A 117 -2.85 10.33 -12.56
C ASP A 117 -3.56 9.32 -11.66
N TYR A 118 -4.81 8.96 -11.99
CA TYR A 118 -5.54 7.89 -11.30
C TYR A 118 -4.86 6.53 -11.44
N VAL A 119 -4.34 6.20 -12.63
CA VAL A 119 -3.57 4.97 -12.85
C VAL A 119 -2.31 5.01 -12.01
N GLN A 120 -1.60 6.14 -12.02
CA GLN A 120 -0.37 6.28 -11.24
C GLN A 120 -0.62 6.16 -9.74
N LEU A 121 -1.69 6.76 -9.21
CA LEU A 121 -2.09 6.62 -7.81
C LEU A 121 -2.45 5.17 -7.45
N LEU A 122 -3.18 4.47 -8.32
CA LEU A 122 -3.54 3.07 -8.11
C LEU A 122 -2.29 2.17 -8.13
N THR A 123 -1.39 2.37 -9.09
CA THR A 123 -0.12 1.64 -9.19
C THR A 123 0.75 1.91 -7.96
N LEU A 124 0.97 3.17 -7.58
CA LEU A 124 1.76 3.52 -6.40
C LEU A 124 1.21 2.85 -5.13
N ASN A 125 -0.10 2.86 -4.94
CA ASN A 125 -0.70 2.23 -3.77
C ASN A 125 -0.59 0.70 -3.78
N MET A 126 -0.71 0.09 -4.96
CA MET A 126 -0.50 -1.35 -5.12
C MET A 126 0.93 -1.75 -4.79
N LEU A 127 1.92 -0.98 -5.27
CA LEU A 127 3.32 -1.19 -4.90
C LEU A 127 3.54 -1.03 -3.39
N LEU A 128 2.94 0.00 -2.78
CA LEU A 128 3.02 0.21 -1.34
C LEU A 128 2.43 -0.96 -0.54
N MET A 129 1.31 -1.53 -0.98
CA MET A 129 0.71 -2.70 -0.34
C MET A 129 1.59 -3.95 -0.50
N VAL A 130 2.25 -4.11 -1.64
CA VAL A 130 3.26 -5.17 -1.83
C VAL A 130 4.43 -4.97 -0.87
N SER A 131 4.97 -3.75 -0.75
CA SER A 131 6.02 -3.44 0.23
C SER A 131 5.58 -3.78 1.66
N THR A 132 4.33 -3.44 2.01
CA THR A 132 3.75 -3.78 3.32
C THR A 132 3.71 -5.31 3.54
N ALA A 133 3.32 -6.07 2.52
CA ALA A 133 3.27 -7.52 2.58
C ALA A 133 4.65 -8.16 2.77
N LEU A 134 5.70 -7.54 2.24
CA LEU A 134 7.08 -8.01 2.39
C LEU A 134 7.63 -7.79 3.81
N ILE A 135 7.25 -6.68 4.46
CA ILE A 135 7.75 -6.33 5.79
C ILE A 135 6.91 -6.89 6.95
N THR A 136 5.63 -7.22 6.71
CA THR A 136 4.67 -7.57 7.78
C THR A 136 4.51 -9.08 7.96
N PRO A 137 5.04 -9.69 9.03
CA PRO A 137 4.77 -11.09 9.36
C PRO A 137 3.43 -11.29 10.09
N ALA A 138 2.82 -10.22 10.60
CA ALA A 138 1.71 -10.31 11.53
C ALA A 138 0.41 -10.87 10.92
N MET A 139 -0.32 -11.69 11.70
CA MET A 139 -1.56 -12.36 11.27
C MET A 139 -2.70 -11.40 10.95
N TRP A 140 -2.73 -10.20 11.58
CA TRP A 140 -3.74 -9.17 11.30
C TRP A 140 -3.67 -8.66 9.85
N PHE A 141 -2.54 -8.81 9.18
CA PHE A 141 -2.36 -8.34 7.80
C PHE A 141 -3.20 -9.13 6.79
N ALA A 142 -3.47 -10.41 7.06
CA ALA A 142 -4.24 -11.26 6.14
C ALA A 142 -5.66 -10.71 5.83
N PRO A 143 -6.53 -10.42 6.82
CA PRO A 143 -7.84 -9.84 6.54
C PRO A 143 -7.75 -8.44 5.92
N VAL A 144 -6.72 -7.65 6.24
CA VAL A 144 -6.50 -6.32 5.65
C VAL A 144 -6.13 -6.42 4.17
N LEU A 145 -5.26 -7.38 3.80
CA LEU A 145 -4.91 -7.67 2.42
C LEU A 145 -6.11 -8.12 1.61
N VAL A 146 -6.95 -8.99 2.19
CA VAL A 146 -8.22 -9.40 1.58
C VAL A 146 -9.09 -8.18 1.28
N LEU A 147 -9.37 -7.36 2.29
CA LEU A 147 -10.18 -6.15 2.13
C LEU A 147 -9.58 -5.19 1.08
N TYR A 148 -8.25 -5.06 1.08
CA TYR A 148 -7.53 -4.25 0.10
C TYR A 148 -7.73 -4.76 -1.32
N LEU A 149 -7.55 -6.06 -1.57
CA LEU A 149 -7.74 -6.64 -2.91
C LEU A 149 -9.19 -6.47 -3.38
N MET A 150 -10.16 -6.66 -2.48
CA MET A 150 -11.58 -6.44 -2.79
C MET A 150 -11.82 -5.00 -3.27
N LEU A 151 -11.28 -4.03 -2.53
CA LEU A 151 -11.43 -2.63 -2.84
C LEU A 151 -10.64 -2.23 -4.09
N ALA A 152 -9.45 -2.77 -4.30
CA ALA A 152 -8.62 -2.53 -5.48
C ALA A 152 -9.30 -3.03 -6.75
N CYS A 153 -9.86 -4.24 -6.74
CA CYS A 153 -10.64 -4.78 -7.85
C CYS A 153 -11.87 -3.93 -8.14
N TYR A 154 -12.58 -3.47 -7.10
CA TYR A 154 -13.73 -2.59 -7.26
C TYR A 154 -13.33 -1.26 -7.92
N VAL A 155 -12.28 -0.59 -7.41
CA VAL A 155 -11.77 0.67 -7.97
C VAL A 155 -11.29 0.48 -9.41
N ALA A 156 -10.55 -0.59 -9.70
CA ALA A 156 -10.09 -0.91 -11.03
C ALA A 156 -11.25 -1.11 -12.02
N MET A 157 -12.31 -1.80 -11.61
CA MET A 157 -13.50 -2.01 -12.44
C MET A 157 -14.27 -0.72 -12.72
N VAL A 158 -14.46 0.13 -11.70
CA VAL A 158 -15.07 1.46 -11.89
C VAL A 158 -14.20 2.32 -12.82
N PHE A 159 -12.88 2.22 -12.69
CA PHE A 159 -11.93 2.95 -13.53
C PHE A 159 -11.95 2.48 -14.99
N THR A 160 -11.95 1.17 -15.26
CA THR A 160 -12.00 0.64 -16.64
C THR A 160 -13.30 1.00 -17.33
N LEU A 161 -14.43 0.92 -16.61
CA LEU A 161 -15.72 1.35 -17.14
C LEU A 161 -15.73 2.85 -17.45
N LYS A 162 -15.27 3.68 -16.52
CA LYS A 162 -15.15 5.12 -16.73
C LYS A 162 -14.31 5.44 -17.97
N ARG A 163 -13.16 4.78 -18.13
CA ARG A 163 -12.29 4.94 -19.29
C ARG A 163 -12.98 4.50 -20.59
N GLY A 164 -13.79 3.45 -20.54
CA GLY A 164 -14.61 2.98 -21.67
C GLY A 164 -15.65 4.00 -22.08
N LEU A 165 -16.40 4.55 -21.12
CA LEU A 165 -17.40 5.59 -21.35
C LEU A 165 -16.78 6.89 -21.87
N ASP A 166 -15.66 7.33 -21.28
CA ASP A 166 -14.89 8.49 -21.76
C ASP A 166 -14.39 8.30 -23.21
N THR A 167 -14.12 7.07 -23.61
CA THR A 167 -13.67 6.74 -24.98
C THR A 167 -14.85 6.72 -25.94
N ALA A 168 -15.96 6.07 -25.57
CA ALA A 168 -17.19 6.03 -26.35
C ALA A 168 -17.75 7.44 -26.58
N ALA A 169 -17.83 8.25 -25.53
CA ALA A 169 -18.28 9.65 -25.62
C ALA A 169 -17.42 10.46 -26.60
N LYS A 170 -16.09 10.29 -26.61
CA LYS A 170 -15.20 10.97 -27.58
C LYS A 170 -15.41 10.53 -29.02
N VAL A 171 -15.80 9.28 -29.25
CA VAL A 171 -16.10 8.76 -30.59
C VAL A 171 -17.43 9.34 -31.08
N THR A 172 -18.48 9.30 -30.25
CA THR A 172 -19.80 9.85 -30.57
C THR A 172 -19.74 11.36 -30.80
N LEU A 173 -19.02 12.10 -29.96
CA LEU A 173 -18.82 13.55 -30.11
C LEU A 173 -18.03 13.95 -31.37
N ARG A 174 -17.22 13.03 -31.93
CA ARG A 174 -16.53 13.26 -33.22
C ARG A 174 -17.44 13.02 -34.42
N SER A 175 -18.51 12.23 -34.26
CA SER A 175 -19.46 11.93 -35.33
C SER A 175 -20.65 12.89 -35.41
N GLU A 176 -20.93 13.64 -34.34
CA GLU A 176 -22.05 14.60 -34.32
C GLU A 176 -21.60 15.99 -34.78
N THR A 177 -22.21 16.49 -35.86
CA THR A 177 -21.90 17.76 -36.54
C THR A 177 -22.50 19.01 -35.86
N GLY A 178 -22.76 18.98 -34.56
CA GLY A 178 -23.34 20.12 -33.84
C GLY A 178 -22.94 20.19 -32.36
N PRO A 179 -22.99 21.39 -31.73
CA PRO A 179 -22.69 21.55 -30.32
C PRO A 179 -23.79 20.89 -29.48
N LEU A 180 -23.53 19.67 -29.02
CA LEU A 180 -24.43 18.99 -28.08
C LEU A 180 -24.47 19.73 -26.74
N SER A 181 -25.67 19.83 -26.17
CA SER A 181 -25.82 20.40 -24.84
C SER A 181 -25.08 19.50 -23.80
N PRO A 182 -24.29 20.07 -22.87
CA PRO A 182 -23.56 19.29 -21.86
C PRO A 182 -24.43 18.35 -21.02
N ARG A 183 -25.73 18.65 -20.89
CA ARG A 183 -26.71 17.81 -20.20
C ARG A 183 -27.05 16.52 -20.95
N GLN A 184 -27.15 16.56 -22.28
CA GLN A 184 -27.49 15.38 -23.08
C GLN A 184 -26.35 14.36 -23.08
N VAL A 185 -25.10 14.82 -23.15
CA VAL A 185 -23.91 13.96 -23.06
C VAL A 185 -23.83 13.30 -21.68
N ALA A 186 -24.08 14.06 -20.60
CA ALA A 186 -24.11 13.52 -19.24
C ALA A 186 -25.22 12.49 -19.03
N TRP A 187 -26.40 12.70 -19.60
CA TRP A 187 -27.52 11.78 -19.51
C TRP A 187 -27.25 10.44 -20.19
N ASN A 188 -26.62 10.44 -21.37
CA ASN A 188 -26.25 9.20 -22.07
C ASN A 188 -25.23 8.37 -21.28
N VAL A 189 -24.24 9.02 -20.65
CA VAL A 189 -23.24 8.35 -19.81
C VAL A 189 -23.87 7.71 -18.55
N VAL A 190 -24.81 8.42 -17.90
CA VAL A 190 -25.51 7.92 -16.70
C VAL A 190 -26.48 6.78 -17.05
N ARG A 191 -27.21 6.91 -18.17
CA ARG A 191 -28.18 5.92 -18.64
C ARG A 191 -27.52 4.59 -19.00
N ASP A 192 -26.37 4.66 -19.68
CA ASP A 192 -25.68 3.47 -20.19
C ASP A 192 -24.75 2.85 -19.13
N TRP A 193 -24.78 3.33 -17.87
CA TRP A 193 -23.96 2.79 -16.77
C TRP A 193 -24.42 1.39 -16.32
N PRO A 194 -23.63 0.32 -16.56
CA PRO A 194 -24.04 -1.04 -16.27
C PRO A 194 -23.79 -1.44 -14.81
N GLY A 195 -24.31 -0.66 -13.85
CA GLY A 195 -24.05 -0.86 -12.41
C GLY A 195 -24.50 -2.22 -11.86
N LYS A 196 -25.49 -2.86 -12.48
CA LYS A 196 -25.92 -4.23 -12.15
C LYS A 196 -24.98 -5.31 -12.71
N ALA A 197 -24.39 -5.09 -13.89
CA ALA A 197 -23.44 -6.03 -14.50
C ALA A 197 -22.10 -6.03 -13.75
N ILE A 198 -21.60 -4.84 -13.40
CA ILE A 198 -20.42 -4.65 -12.53
C ILE A 198 -20.58 -5.45 -11.24
N ARG A 199 -21.69 -5.27 -10.52
CA ARG A 199 -21.92 -5.93 -9.23
C ARG A 199 -21.97 -7.46 -9.32
N ARG A 200 -22.36 -8.01 -10.48
CA ARG A 200 -22.30 -9.47 -10.72
C ARG A 200 -20.91 -9.95 -11.15
N MET A 201 -20.13 -9.11 -11.82
CA MET A 201 -18.75 -9.43 -12.21
C MET A 201 -17.76 -9.35 -11.05
N VAL A 202 -17.99 -8.44 -10.10
CA VAL A 202 -17.16 -8.28 -8.90
C VAL A 202 -16.91 -9.62 -8.19
N PRO A 203 -17.91 -10.39 -7.73
CA PRO A 203 -17.64 -11.65 -7.03
C PRO A 203 -16.88 -12.66 -7.90
N ARG A 204 -17.09 -12.67 -9.23
CA ARG A 204 -16.41 -13.61 -10.14
C ARG A 204 -14.92 -13.35 -10.30
N ILE A 205 -14.48 -12.11 -10.17
CA ILE A 205 -13.05 -11.74 -10.22
C ILE A 205 -12.43 -11.82 -8.82
N LEU A 206 -13.22 -11.46 -7.82
CA LEU A 206 -12.80 -11.36 -6.43
C LEU A 206 -12.50 -12.72 -5.82
N VAL A 207 -13.35 -13.73 -6.06
CA VAL A 207 -13.16 -15.09 -5.55
C VAL A 207 -11.82 -15.71 -6.01
N PRO A 208 -11.48 -15.76 -7.31
CA PRO A 208 -10.20 -16.33 -7.74
C PRO A 208 -9.01 -15.47 -7.30
N SER A 209 -9.13 -14.14 -7.30
CA SER A 209 -8.08 -13.24 -6.79
C SER A 209 -7.78 -13.53 -5.31
N LEU A 210 -8.81 -13.71 -4.49
CA LEU A 210 -8.70 -14.03 -3.08
C LEU A 210 -8.01 -15.38 -2.88
N LEU A 211 -8.41 -16.37 -3.69
CA LEU A 211 -7.90 -17.74 -3.61
C LEU A 211 -6.41 -17.76 -3.98
N ILE A 212 -6.02 -17.08 -5.04
CA ILE A 212 -4.62 -16.92 -5.46
C ILE A 212 -3.80 -16.19 -4.38
N ALA A 213 -4.30 -15.09 -3.83
CA ALA A 213 -3.60 -14.34 -2.78
C ALA A 213 -3.43 -15.16 -1.50
N THR A 214 -4.44 -15.95 -1.13
CA THR A 214 -4.39 -16.83 0.04
C THR A 214 -3.40 -17.98 -0.18
N LEU A 215 -3.41 -18.61 -1.36
CA LEU A 215 -2.42 -19.64 -1.69
C LEU A 215 -1.00 -19.08 -1.71
N ALA A 216 -0.80 -17.91 -2.33
CA ALA A 216 0.51 -17.25 -2.33
C ALA A 216 0.97 -16.91 -0.91
N PHE A 217 0.07 -16.46 -0.02
CA PHE A 217 0.37 -16.21 1.39
C PHE A 217 0.88 -17.47 2.11
N LEU A 218 0.28 -18.63 1.83
CA LEU A 218 0.63 -19.90 2.48
C LEU A 218 1.89 -20.54 1.90
N ILE A 219 2.14 -20.36 0.60
CA ILE A 219 3.28 -20.97 -0.11
C ILE A 219 4.57 -20.16 0.13
N VAL A 220 4.48 -18.83 0.20
CA VAL A 220 5.67 -18.00 0.41
C VAL A 220 6.15 -18.16 1.86
N PRO A 221 7.35 -18.70 2.11
CA PRO A 221 7.90 -18.81 3.46
C PRO A 221 8.11 -17.39 4.01
N ARG A 222 7.21 -16.96 4.90
CA ARG A 222 7.26 -15.62 5.49
C ARG A 222 8.46 -15.52 6.42
N ALA A 223 9.12 -14.37 6.36
CA ALA A 223 10.46 -14.12 6.87
C ALA A 223 10.61 -14.11 8.41
N GLU A 224 9.75 -14.79 9.18
CA GLU A 224 10.13 -15.14 10.56
C GLU A 224 11.43 -15.96 10.56
N ASN A 225 11.63 -16.81 9.55
CA ASN A 225 12.85 -17.62 9.41
C ASN A 225 14.07 -16.86 8.89
N TYR A 226 13.90 -15.71 8.22
CA TYR A 226 15.02 -14.93 7.65
C TYR A 226 15.35 -13.68 8.46
N MET A 227 14.36 -12.98 9.03
CA MET A 227 14.61 -11.82 9.89
C MET A 227 15.22 -12.21 11.23
N MET A 228 14.98 -13.42 11.74
CA MET A 228 15.72 -13.96 12.89
C MET A 228 17.17 -14.34 12.53
N ALA A 229 17.49 -14.50 11.24
CA ALA A 229 18.85 -14.75 10.77
C ALA A 229 19.63 -13.47 10.39
N THR A 230 18.94 -12.35 10.09
CA THR A 230 19.57 -11.06 9.73
C THR A 230 19.51 -10.00 10.81
N SER A 231 18.53 -10.03 11.71
CA SER A 231 18.63 -9.30 12.96
C SER A 231 19.49 -10.13 13.91
N GLY A 232 20.67 -9.63 14.26
CA GLY A 232 21.62 -10.25 15.18
C GLY A 232 21.11 -10.36 16.63
N ARG A 233 19.84 -10.72 16.85
CA ARG A 233 19.46 -11.41 18.07
C ARG A 233 20.04 -12.80 17.95
N TYR A 234 21.25 -12.92 18.49
CA TYR A 234 21.84 -14.18 18.94
C TYR A 234 20.71 -15.16 19.22
N PHE A 235 20.51 -16.12 18.31
CA PHE A 235 20.11 -17.44 18.74
C PHE A 235 21.15 -17.78 19.80
N SER A 236 20.76 -17.61 21.07
CA SER A 236 21.48 -18.17 22.18
C SER A 236 21.36 -19.67 21.99
N SER A 237 22.20 -20.24 21.13
CA SER A 237 22.59 -21.63 21.28
C SER A 237 23.01 -21.75 22.73
N ALA A 238 22.33 -22.60 23.50
CA ALA A 238 22.74 -22.91 24.86
C ALA A 238 24.23 -23.29 24.80
N GLY A 239 25.06 -22.40 25.32
CA GLY A 239 26.48 -22.35 25.04
C GLY A 239 27.11 -21.32 25.96
N LEU A 240 28.37 -21.53 26.30
CA LEU A 240 29.08 -20.68 27.24
C LEU A 240 29.18 -19.26 26.67
N ALA A 241 28.52 -18.31 27.33
CA ALA A 241 28.68 -16.90 27.01
C ALA A 241 30.11 -16.46 27.35
N PRO A 242 30.79 -15.67 26.48
CA PRO A 242 32.17 -15.22 26.72
C PRO A 242 32.31 -14.26 27.92
N SER A 243 31.21 -13.80 28.52
CA SER A 243 31.24 -13.09 29.80
C SER A 243 29.98 -13.38 30.60
N ILE A 244 30.14 -13.71 31.88
CA ILE A 244 29.04 -13.95 32.82
C ILE A 244 29.03 -12.76 33.79
N ARG A 245 28.01 -11.92 33.72
CA ARG A 245 27.76 -10.86 34.70
C ARG A 245 26.93 -11.46 35.83
N LEU A 246 27.54 -11.66 36.99
CA LEU A 246 26.88 -12.18 38.18
C LEU A 246 25.97 -11.08 38.76
N GLY A 247 24.67 -11.36 38.91
CA GLY A 247 23.69 -10.43 39.50
C GLY A 247 22.37 -10.31 38.75
N GLU A 248 22.30 -10.74 37.49
CA GLU A 248 21.05 -10.80 36.72
C GLU A 248 20.60 -12.27 36.56
N PRO A 249 19.47 -12.67 37.16
CA PRO A 249 18.90 -13.99 36.92
C PRO A 249 18.38 -14.06 35.48
N ARG A 250 19.16 -14.68 34.59
CA ARG A 250 18.77 -14.91 33.19
C ARG A 250 18.24 -16.32 33.04
N GLU A 251 17.10 -16.46 32.38
CA GLU A 251 16.49 -17.77 32.11
C GLU A 251 17.42 -18.64 31.25
N LEU A 252 17.80 -19.80 31.77
CA LEU A 252 18.57 -20.81 31.05
C LEU A 252 17.62 -21.53 30.09
N TYR A 253 17.72 -21.25 28.79
CA TYR A 253 17.00 -21.99 27.76
C TYR A 253 17.55 -23.42 27.69
N LEU A 254 16.73 -24.42 28.02
CA LEU A 254 17.08 -25.82 27.84
C LEU A 254 17.21 -26.14 26.35
N SER A 255 18.35 -26.69 25.94
CA SER A 255 18.59 -27.19 24.59
C SER A 255 19.13 -28.63 24.70
N ASP A 256 18.45 -29.57 24.05
CA ASP A 256 18.84 -30.99 23.97
C ASP A 256 19.98 -31.26 22.97
N ARG A 257 20.74 -30.22 22.62
CA ARG A 257 21.83 -30.33 21.65
C ARG A 257 23.06 -30.92 22.33
N MET A 258 23.44 -32.15 21.95
CA MET A 258 24.65 -32.81 22.44
C MET A 258 25.91 -31.97 22.14
N ILE A 259 26.50 -31.38 23.18
CA ILE A 259 27.67 -30.47 23.07
C ILE A 259 29.01 -31.18 23.26
N MET A 260 29.04 -32.28 24.02
CA MET A 260 30.26 -33.02 24.27
C MET A 260 29.97 -34.51 24.43
N ARG A 261 30.75 -35.33 23.74
CA ARG A 261 30.82 -36.78 23.97
C ARG A 261 32.20 -37.08 24.54
N VAL A 262 32.27 -37.44 25.81
CA VAL A 262 33.52 -37.78 26.48
C VAL A 262 33.74 -39.28 26.34
N GLN A 263 34.84 -39.69 25.72
CA GLN A 263 35.32 -41.07 25.77
C GLN A 263 36.56 -41.11 26.65
N VAL A 264 36.42 -41.67 27.86
CA VAL A 264 37.54 -41.83 28.78
C VAL A 264 38.26 -43.12 28.42
N ASN A 265 39.43 -42.99 27.77
CA ASN A 265 40.32 -44.14 27.57
C ASN A 265 41.11 -44.39 28.86
N ARG A 266 40.77 -45.47 29.58
CA ARG A 266 41.55 -45.93 30.73
C ARG A 266 42.65 -46.87 30.25
N ASP A 267 43.75 -46.28 29.76
CA ASP A 267 45.03 -46.97 29.65
C ASP A 267 46.07 -46.23 30.49
N ALA A 268 46.03 -46.49 31.79
CA ALA A 268 47.08 -46.12 32.71
C ALA A 268 47.68 -47.39 33.34
N ARG A 269 48.81 -47.80 32.74
CA ARG A 269 49.95 -48.50 33.36
C ARG A 269 49.64 -49.70 34.27
N ARG A 270 49.76 -50.90 33.69
CA ARG A 270 50.48 -52.01 34.32
C ARG A 270 51.80 -52.20 33.57
N ARG A 271 52.88 -51.64 34.12
CA ARG A 271 54.25 -52.12 33.92
C ARG A 271 54.77 -52.41 35.32
N GLU A 272 54.60 -53.66 35.72
CA GLU A 272 55.49 -54.32 36.69
C GLU A 272 56.80 -54.65 35.96
#